data_AF-A0A1I4XUF8-F1
#
_entry.id   AF-A0A1I4XUF8-F1
#
_cell.length_a   1.000
_cell.length_b   1.000
_cell.length_c   1.000
_cell.angle_alpha   90.00
_cell.angle_beta   90.00
_cell.angle_gamma   90.00
#
_symmetry.space_group_name_H-M   'P 1'
#
loop_
_entity.id
_entity.type
_entity.pdbx_description
1 polymer ?
#
loop_
_entity_poly.entity_id
_entity_poly.type
_entity_poly.pdbx_seq_one_letter_code
_entity_poly.pdbx_strand_id
1 'polypeptide(L)'
;METEQKPRPRRELPPIKVWVSVEERAVIQERADQTGLSLSAYLLAVGMNTPIRSVVDLAAVGDLAKVNGDLGRVAGLLKLMLLEKRGQGEIAIEVHALMVEFRDLQGELRTIMSKVVYEGK
;
A
#
# COMPACT_ATOMS: atom_id res chain seq x y z
N MET A 1 46.66 10.83 9.73
CA MET A 1 46.03 9.68 9.07
C MET A 1 44.97 9.15 10.01
N GLU A 2 43.75 9.70 9.94
CA GLU A 2 42.60 9.12 10.62
C GLU A 2 42.24 7.83 9.89
N THR A 3 42.28 6.72 10.62
CA THR A 3 41.86 5.43 10.09
C THR A 3 40.34 5.42 10.07
N GLU A 4 39.77 5.53 8.86
CA GLU A 4 38.36 5.25 8.59
C GLU A 4 38.06 3.81 9.01
N GLN A 5 37.56 3.63 10.24
CA GLN A 5 37.12 2.33 10.73
C GLN A 5 35.85 1.94 9.99
N LYS A 6 35.92 0.86 9.21
CA LYS A 6 34.74 0.23 8.60
C LYS A 6 33.67 0.00 9.68
N PRO A 7 32.40 0.39 9.43
CA PRO A 7 31.33 0.23 10.41
C PRO A 7 31.14 -1.26 10.73
N ARG A 8 31.07 -1.58 12.02
CA ARG A 8 30.86 -2.96 12.48
C ARG A 8 29.48 -3.47 12.04
N PRO A 9 29.34 -4.77 11.72
CA PRO A 9 28.04 -5.38 11.42
C PRO A 9 27.02 -5.14 12.54
N ARG A 10 25.77 -4.82 12.21
CA ARG A 10 24.69 -4.54 13.20
C ARG A 10 24.53 -5.62 14.27
N ARG A 11 24.75 -6.89 13.92
CA ARG A 11 24.67 -8.04 14.83
C ARG A 11 25.77 -8.05 15.91
N GLU A 12 26.82 -7.26 15.73
CA GLU A 12 27.96 -7.14 16.66
C GLU A 12 27.86 -5.88 17.54
N LEU A 13 26.81 -5.08 17.36
CA LEU A 13 26.53 -3.93 18.21
C LEU A 13 25.84 -4.36 19.51
N PRO A 14 26.02 -3.63 20.62
CA PRO A 14 25.37 -3.94 21.88
C PRO A 14 23.83 -3.94 21.77
N PRO A 15 23.13 -5.01 22.17
CA PRO A 15 21.67 -5.04 22.13
C PRO A 15 21.06 -4.24 23.29
N ILE A 16 19.86 -3.70 23.07
CA ILE A 16 19.02 -3.16 24.13
C ILE A 16 18.25 -4.33 24.75
N LYS A 17 18.41 -4.55 26.06
CA LYS A 17 17.68 -5.57 26.82
C LYS A 17 16.45 -4.93 27.45
N VAL A 18 15.27 -5.42 27.09
CA VAL A 18 13.99 -5.02 27.68
C VAL A 18 13.40 -6.24 28.36
N TRP A 19 13.17 -6.13 29.67
CA TRP A 19 12.50 -7.17 30.44
C TRP A 19 10.99 -6.96 30.31
N VAL A 20 10.28 -7.99 29.87
CA VAL A 20 8.84 -7.95 29.61
C VAL A 20 8.16 -9.18 30.19
N SER A 21 6.90 -9.06 30.58
CA SER A 21 6.04 -10.18 30.93
C SER A 21 5.69 -11.02 29.69
N VAL A 22 5.09 -12.19 29.91
CA VAL A 22 4.64 -13.07 28.81
C VAL A 22 3.54 -12.38 27.99
N GLU A 23 2.63 -11.70 28.68
CA GLU A 23 1.51 -10.95 28.11
C GLU A 23 2.02 -9.76 27.29
N GLU A 24 2.95 -8.98 27.84
CA GLU A 24 3.57 -7.84 27.15
C GLU A 24 4.30 -8.31 25.89
N ARG A 25 5.06 -9.42 25.98
CA ARG A 25 5.74 -10.00 24.82
C ARG A 25 4.74 -10.43 23.74
N ALA A 26 3.62 -11.03 24.12
CA ALA A 26 2.59 -11.45 23.17
C ALA A 26 1.99 -10.24 22.43
N VAL A 27 1.67 -9.16 23.15
CA VAL A 27 1.15 -7.92 22.55
C VAL A 27 2.16 -7.29 21.59
N ILE A 28 3.45 -7.23 21.96
CA ILE A 28 4.49 -6.67 21.08
C ILE A 28 4.67 -7.56 19.84
N GLN A 29 4.62 -8.88 20.01
CA GLN A 29 4.73 -9.83 18.89
C GLN A 29 3.56 -9.66 17.91
N GLU A 30 2.33 -9.61 18.40
CA GLU A 30 1.15 -9.40 17.56
C GLU A 30 1.24 -8.10 16.75
N ARG A 31 1.67 -7.01 17.40
CA ARG A 31 1.88 -5.73 16.72
C ARG A 31 3.00 -5.80 15.69
N ALA A 32 4.08 -6.52 15.98
CA ALA A 32 5.16 -6.71 15.01
C ALA A 32 4.68 -7.51 13.79
N ASP A 33 3.90 -8.57 14.00
CA ASP A 33 3.36 -9.43 12.94
C ASP A 33 2.44 -8.67 11.99
N GLN A 34 1.64 -7.74 12.52
CA GLN A 34 0.80 -6.84 11.70
C GLN A 34 1.62 -5.94 10.76
N THR A 35 2.91 -5.74 11.03
CA THR A 35 3.78 -4.81 10.28
C THR A 35 4.77 -5.51 9.36
N GLY A 36 4.84 -6.85 9.43
CA GLY A 36 5.79 -7.65 8.66
C GLY A 36 7.25 -7.46 9.09
N LEU A 37 7.49 -6.77 10.20
CA LEU A 37 8.81 -6.56 10.79
C LEU A 37 9.12 -7.67 11.80
N SER A 38 10.41 -7.99 11.96
CA SER A 38 10.83 -8.78 13.11
C SER A 38 10.58 -8.00 14.41
N LEU A 39 10.42 -8.70 15.53
CA LEU A 39 10.22 -8.08 16.85
C LEU A 39 11.25 -6.97 17.16
N SER A 40 12.52 -7.22 16.84
CA SER A 40 13.61 -6.25 17.05
C SER A 40 13.55 -5.06 16.11
N ALA A 41 13.18 -5.28 14.84
CA ALA A 41 12.99 -4.20 13.87
C ALA A 41 11.78 -3.33 14.21
N TYR A 42 10.68 -3.95 14.66
CA TYR A 42 9.48 -3.27 15.15
C TYR A 42 9.81 -2.37 16.35
N LEU A 43 10.45 -2.93 17.41
CA LEU A 43 10.82 -2.15 18.59
C LEU A 43 11.80 -1.03 18.29
N LEU A 44 12.76 -1.25 17.38
CA LEU A 44 13.66 -0.19 16.93
C LEU A 44 12.90 0.93 16.21
N ALA A 45 11.97 0.59 15.31
CA ALA A 45 11.17 1.57 14.59
C ALA A 45 10.29 2.37 15.55
N VAL A 46 9.63 1.72 16.51
CA VAL A 46 8.86 2.39 17.57
C VAL A 46 9.75 3.31 18.41
N GLY A 47 10.90 2.81 18.88
CA GLY A 47 11.82 3.59 19.71
C GLY A 47 12.45 4.79 18.99
N MET A 48 12.57 4.71 17.66
CA MET A 48 13.04 5.80 16.80
C MET A 48 11.91 6.70 16.27
N ASN A 49 10.67 6.47 16.72
CA ASN A 49 9.47 7.14 16.21
C ASN A 49 9.38 7.13 14.66
N THR A 50 9.79 6.01 14.07
CA THR A 50 9.71 5.79 12.63
C THR A 50 8.28 5.34 12.26
N PRO A 51 7.66 5.88 11.20
CA PRO A 51 6.34 5.44 10.78
C PRO A 51 6.34 3.95 10.41
N ILE A 52 5.48 3.16 11.06
CA ILE A 52 5.33 1.73 10.78
C ILE A 52 4.00 1.52 10.08
N ARG A 53 4.03 0.79 8.96
CA ARG A 53 2.83 0.48 8.17
C ARG A 53 2.32 -0.91 8.49
N SER A 54 1.01 -1.06 8.54
CA SER A 54 0.38 -2.37 8.62
C SER A 54 0.47 -3.07 7.26
N VAL A 55 0.84 -4.35 7.27
CA VAL A 55 0.77 -5.25 6.12
C VAL A 55 -0.67 -5.38 5.62
N VAL A 56 -1.64 -5.34 6.54
CA VAL A 56 -3.07 -5.41 6.21
C VAL A 56 -3.48 -4.24 5.33
N ASP A 57 -3.01 -3.03 5.65
CA ASP A 57 -3.31 -1.82 4.86
C ASP A 57 -2.71 -1.91 3.45
N LEU A 58 -1.49 -2.43 3.34
CA LEU A 58 -0.84 -2.62 2.04
C LEU A 58 -1.51 -3.70 1.19
N ALA A 59 -1.96 -4.79 1.81
CA ALA A 59 -2.71 -5.85 1.13
C ALA A 59 -4.05 -5.33 0.60
N ALA A 60 -4.79 -4.60 1.44
CA ALA A 60 -6.06 -3.99 1.05
C ALA A 60 -5.88 -3.00 -0.12
N VAL A 61 -4.82 -2.18 -0.10
CA VAL A 61 -4.48 -1.32 -1.24
C VAL A 61 -4.17 -2.13 -2.49
N GLY A 62 -3.46 -3.26 -2.36
CA GLY A 62 -3.19 -4.17 -3.48
C GLY A 62 -4.47 -4.73 -4.11
N ASP A 63 -5.46 -5.10 -3.30
CA ASP A 63 -6.75 -5.60 -3.80
C ASP A 63 -7.59 -4.50 -4.46
N LEU A 64 -7.61 -3.30 -3.90
CA LEU A 64 -8.22 -2.13 -4.54
C LEU A 64 -7.55 -1.81 -5.90
N ALA A 65 -6.23 -1.97 -6.00
CA ALA A 65 -5.52 -1.75 -7.26
C ALA A 65 -5.92 -2.77 -8.35
N LYS A 66 -6.19 -4.03 -7.97
CA LYS A 66 -6.72 -5.05 -8.91
C LYS A 66 -8.11 -4.67 -9.41
N VAL A 67 -9.02 -4.31 -8.50
CA VAL A 67 -10.37 -3.84 -8.86
C VAL A 67 -10.29 -2.63 -9.80
N ASN A 68 -9.39 -1.68 -9.52
CA ASN A 68 -9.17 -0.53 -10.39
C ASN A 68 -8.70 -0.94 -11.79
N GLY A 69 -7.84 -1.95 -11.90
CA GLY A 69 -7.41 -2.53 -13.17
C GLY A 69 -8.55 -3.17 -13.95
N ASP A 70 -9.45 -3.87 -13.27
CA ASP A 70 -10.62 -4.53 -13.87
C ASP A 70 -11.59 -3.52 -14.47
N LEU A 71 -11.82 -2.39 -13.78
CA LEU A 71 -12.57 -1.26 -14.34
C LEU A 71 -11.95 -0.73 -15.64
N GLY A 72 -10.62 -0.70 -15.73
CA GLY A 72 -9.91 -0.34 -16.95
C GLY A 72 -10.18 -1.32 -18.11
N ARG A 73 -10.28 -2.62 -17.80
CA ARG A 73 -10.65 -3.66 -18.78
C ARG A 73 -12.08 -3.48 -19.26
N VAL A 74 -13.04 -3.19 -18.36
CA VAL A 74 -14.44 -2.90 -18.72
C VAL A 74 -14.54 -1.69 -19.64
N ALA A 75 -13.84 -0.60 -19.32
CA ALA A 75 -13.80 0.59 -20.18
C ALA A 75 -13.25 0.29 -21.58
N GLY A 76 -12.24 -0.60 -21.68
CA GLY A 76 -11.73 -1.07 -22.97
C GLY A 76 -12.77 -1.83 -23.80
N LEU A 77 -13.53 -2.73 -23.15
CA LEU A 77 -14.61 -3.47 -23.81
C LEU A 77 -15.74 -2.56 -24.30
N LEU A 78 -16.13 -1.57 -23.50
CA LEU A 78 -17.14 -0.56 -23.92
C LEU A 78 -16.66 0.22 -25.16
N LYS A 79 -15.37 0.58 -25.20
CA LYS A 79 -14.77 1.25 -26.36
C LYS A 79 -14.81 0.38 -27.62
N LEU A 80 -14.55 -0.92 -27.48
CA LEU A 80 -14.64 -1.89 -28.58
C LEU A 80 -16.08 -2.04 -29.08
N MET A 81 -17.05 -2.18 -28.17
CA MET A 81 -18.47 -2.25 -28.54
C MET A 81 -18.93 -1.00 -29.32
N LEU A 82 -18.47 0.19 -28.94
CA LEU A 82 -18.78 1.43 -29.65
C LEU A 82 -18.15 1.48 -31.06
N LEU A 83 -16.96 0.91 -31.23
CA LEU A 83 -16.31 0.80 -32.54
C LEU A 83 -17.05 -0.16 -33.47
N GLU A 84 -17.65 -1.23 -32.93
CA GLU A 84 -18.42 -2.22 -33.68
C GLU A 84 -19.83 -1.72 -34.05
N LYS A 85 -20.47 -0.92 -33.19
CA LYS A 85 -21.84 -0.39 -33.39
C LYS A 85 -21.89 1.04 -33.96
N ARG A 86 -21.12 1.31 -35.02
CA ARG A 86 -21.13 2.63 -35.70
C ARG A 86 -22.54 2.95 -36.23
N GLY A 87 -23.18 3.98 -35.67
CA GLY A 87 -24.50 4.48 -36.12
C GLY A 87 -25.54 4.73 -35.01
N GLN A 88 -25.27 4.36 -33.76
CA GLN A 88 -26.17 4.58 -32.61
C GLN A 88 -25.74 5.80 -31.80
N GLY A 89 -25.95 7.00 -32.36
CA GLY A 89 -25.41 8.27 -31.84
C GLY A 89 -25.74 8.57 -30.37
N GLU A 90 -26.97 8.33 -29.92
CA GLU A 90 -27.38 8.59 -28.53
C GLU A 90 -26.71 7.61 -27.54
N ILE A 91 -26.68 6.31 -27.87
CA ILE A 91 -26.02 5.28 -27.06
C ILE A 91 -24.51 5.55 -26.96
N ALA A 92 -23.89 6.06 -28.02
CA ALA A 92 -22.48 6.41 -28.01
C ALA A 92 -22.16 7.57 -27.05
N ILE A 93 -23.05 8.55 -26.92
CA ILE A 93 -22.87 9.69 -26.01
C ILE A 93 -22.99 9.23 -24.55
N GLU A 94 -24.01 8.43 -24.22
CA GLU A 94 -24.22 7.92 -22.86
C GLU A 94 -23.07 7.00 -22.42
N VAL A 95 -22.62 6.09 -23.28
CA VAL A 95 -21.49 5.21 -22.97
C VAL A 95 -20.21 6.03 -22.80
N HIS A 96 -20.00 7.08 -23.61
CA HIS A 96 -18.84 7.96 -23.44
C HIS A 96 -18.89 8.72 -22.11
N ALA A 97 -20.05 9.24 -21.71
CA ALA A 97 -20.23 9.91 -20.42
C ALA A 97 -19.93 8.95 -19.25
N LEU A 98 -20.47 7.73 -19.30
CA LEU A 98 -20.20 6.69 -18.31
C LEU A 98 -18.71 6.33 -18.26
N MET A 99 -18.01 6.27 -19.40
CA MET A 99 -16.57 6.03 -19.44
C MET A 99 -15.74 7.16 -18.82
N VAL A 100 -16.22 8.41 -18.86
CA VAL A 100 -15.57 9.54 -18.17
C VAL A 100 -15.77 9.41 -16.67
N GLU A 101 -16.99 9.16 -16.20
CA GLU A 101 -17.29 8.95 -14.78
C GLU A 101 -16.47 7.80 -14.19
N PHE A 102 -16.35 6.68 -14.91
CA PHE A 102 -15.48 5.58 -14.50
C PHE A 102 -14.04 6.03 -14.33
N ARG A 103 -13.50 6.81 -15.26
CA ARG A 103 -12.12 7.29 -15.18
C ARG A 103 -11.91 8.20 -13.97
N ASP A 104 -12.87 9.06 -13.66
CA ASP A 104 -12.80 9.96 -12.52
C ASP A 104 -12.81 9.17 -11.21
N LEU A 105 -13.73 8.21 -11.07
CA LEU A 105 -13.77 7.28 -9.92
C LEU A 105 -12.48 6.46 -9.78
N GLN A 106 -11.90 5.98 -10.89
CA GLN A 106 -10.60 5.30 -10.87
C GLN A 106 -9.46 6.22 -10.40
N GLY A 107 -9.53 7.51 -10.74
CA GLY A 107 -8.59 8.54 -10.29
C GLY A 107 -8.71 8.83 -8.80
N GLU A 108 -9.92 8.95 -8.28
CA GLU A 108 -10.19 9.10 -6.86
C GLU A 108 -9.70 7.89 -6.07
N LEU A 109 -10.02 6.68 -6.53
CA LEU A 109 -9.56 5.44 -5.90
C LEU A 109 -8.04 5.37 -5.84
N ARG A 110 -7.36 5.74 -6.93
CA ARG A 110 -5.89 5.82 -6.97
C ARG A 110 -5.33 6.82 -5.97
N THR A 111 -6.02 7.95 -5.79
CA THR A 111 -5.62 8.99 -4.85
C THR A 111 -5.75 8.48 -3.42
N ILE A 112 -6.88 7.88 -3.06
CA ILE A 112 -7.11 7.30 -1.72
C ILE A 112 -6.07 6.21 -1.42
N MET A 113 -5.83 5.28 -2.35
CA MET A 113 -4.79 4.27 -2.21
C MET A 113 -3.40 4.87 -2.00
N SER A 114 -3.07 5.95 -2.71
CA SER A 114 -1.79 6.65 -2.57
C SER A 114 -1.64 7.29 -1.19
N LYS A 115 -2.72 7.82 -0.58
CA LYS A 115 -2.67 8.36 0.78
C LYS A 115 -2.27 7.29 1.80
N VAL A 116 -2.89 6.12 1.71
CA VAL A 116 -2.55 4.97 2.58
C VAL A 116 -1.08 4.54 2.40
N VAL A 117 -0.57 4.57 1.16
CA VAL A 117 0.81 4.15 0.86
C VAL A 117 1.84 5.26 1.11
N TYR A 118 1.51 6.54 1.12
CA TYR A 118 2.54 7.60 1.13
C TYR A 118 2.32 8.71 2.17
N GLU A 119 1.10 8.95 2.65
CA GLU A 119 0.79 10.02 3.60
C GLU A 119 0.85 9.59 5.07
N GLY A 120 0.97 8.29 5.37
CA GLY A 120 1.30 7.80 6.72
C GLY A 120 2.76 8.05 7.13
N LYS A 121 3.26 9.28 6.93
CA LYS A 121 4.59 9.76 7.31
C LYS A 121 4.55 10.53 8.62
#